data_AF-A0A1M5NQA7-F1
#
_entry.id   AF-A0A1M5NQA7-F1
#
_cell.length_a   1.000
_cell.length_b   1.000
_cell.length_c   1.000
_cell.angle_alpha   90.00
_cell.angle_beta   90.00
_cell.angle_gamma   90.00
#
_symmetry.space_group_name_H-M   'P 1'
#
loop_
_entity.id
_entity.type
_entity.pdbx_description
1 polymer ?
#
loop_
_entity_poly.entity_id
_entity_poly.type
_entity_poly.pdbx_seq_one_letter_code
_entity_poly.pdbx_strand_id
1 'polypeptide(L)'
;MAQPTQPTPGSVGVGPDTSRGEVTGEPGDGQRRVQRTINFDRGVLDRARAAATYLAAREPASGVRSLADIVNLAVAARVAELEKLYNDGKPFRPVYRMPPGRPSRN
;
A
#
# COMPACT_ATOMS: atom_id res chain seq x y z
N MET A 1 -6.56 -18.70 -58.56
CA MET A 1 -5.45 -19.52 -58.02
C MET A 1 -4.75 -18.70 -56.93
N ALA A 2 -4.57 -19.34 -55.77
CA ALA A 2 -3.69 -19.02 -54.61
C ALA A 2 -3.74 -17.63 -53.92
N GLN A 3 -4.24 -17.61 -52.68
CA GLN A 3 -3.82 -16.70 -51.61
C GLN A 3 -2.47 -17.18 -51.02
N PRO A 4 -1.58 -16.29 -50.59
CA PRO A 4 -0.56 -16.60 -49.59
C PRO A 4 -0.94 -16.07 -48.21
N THR A 5 -0.88 -17.00 -47.27
CA THR A 5 -1.14 -16.96 -45.83
C THR A 5 -0.28 -15.93 -45.07
N GLN A 6 -0.89 -15.16 -44.16
CA GLN A 6 -0.18 -14.54 -43.05
C GLN A 6 0.14 -15.60 -41.97
N PRO A 7 1.36 -15.64 -41.42
CA PRO A 7 1.68 -16.50 -40.29
C PRO A 7 1.27 -15.87 -38.95
N THR A 8 0.49 -16.63 -38.18
CA THR A 8 0.15 -16.40 -36.77
C THR A 8 1.36 -16.65 -35.86
N PRO A 9 1.65 -15.79 -34.86
CA PRO A 9 2.49 -16.18 -33.73
C PRO A 9 1.64 -16.59 -32.52
N GLY A 10 1.62 -17.90 -32.26
CA GLY A 10 1.89 -18.47 -30.93
C GLY A 10 0.88 -18.29 -29.80
N SER A 11 0.01 -19.29 -29.65
CA SER A 11 -0.49 -19.73 -28.34
C SER A 11 0.67 -20.03 -27.40
N VAL A 12 0.62 -19.49 -26.18
CA VAL A 12 1.17 -20.17 -25.00
C VAL A 12 0.06 -20.21 -23.96
N GLY A 13 -0.60 -21.36 -23.88
CA GLY A 13 -1.49 -21.65 -22.76
C GLY A 13 -0.66 -22.04 -21.55
N VAL A 14 -1.01 -21.48 -20.39
CA VAL A 14 -0.82 -22.13 -19.09
C VAL A 14 -2.04 -21.77 -18.24
N GLY A 15 -2.77 -22.80 -17.82
CA GLY A 15 -3.93 -22.69 -16.92
C GLY A 15 -3.56 -22.21 -15.51
N PRO A 16 -4.53 -22.16 -14.58
CA PRO A 16 -4.36 -21.52 -13.29
C PRO A 16 -3.50 -22.40 -12.38
N ASP A 17 -2.23 -22.04 -12.22
CA ASP A 17 -1.39 -22.60 -11.16
C ASP A 17 -1.71 -21.87 -9.85
N THR A 18 -2.47 -22.56 -9.00
CA THR A 18 -2.62 -22.28 -7.58
C THR A 18 -1.29 -22.49 -6.87
N SER A 19 -0.37 -21.55 -7.04
CA SER A 19 0.88 -21.53 -6.30
C SER A 19 0.96 -20.28 -5.44
N ARG A 20 0.90 -20.54 -4.13
CA ARG A 20 1.12 -19.65 -3.00
C ARG A 20 2.57 -19.11 -3.06
N GLY A 21 2.83 -18.20 -4.00
CA GLY A 21 4.13 -17.57 -4.21
C GLY A 21 4.11 -16.15 -3.65
N GLU A 22 5.03 -15.86 -2.73
CA GLU A 22 5.24 -14.52 -2.20
C GLU A 22 5.53 -13.51 -3.32
N VAL A 23 4.78 -12.41 -3.31
CA VAL A 23 4.78 -11.38 -4.38
C VAL A 23 5.77 -10.28 -4.05
N THR A 24 7.05 -10.63 -4.04
CA THR A 24 8.15 -9.69 -3.75
C THR A 24 8.98 -9.44 -5.01
N GLY A 25 9.27 -8.18 -5.33
CA GLY A 25 10.28 -7.79 -6.32
C GLY A 25 10.73 -6.34 -6.13
N GLU A 26 11.59 -5.87 -7.03
CA GLU A 26 12.42 -4.67 -6.84
C GLU A 26 11.68 -3.33 -7.07
N PRO A 27 11.68 -2.40 -6.10
CA PRO A 27 10.90 -1.17 -6.18
C PRO A 27 11.39 -0.28 -7.34
N GLY A 28 10.52 -0.02 -8.31
CA GLY A 28 10.73 1.02 -9.31
C GLY A 28 10.70 2.40 -8.66
N ASP A 29 11.70 3.21 -8.96
CA ASP A 29 11.90 4.57 -8.47
C ASP A 29 10.73 5.49 -8.83
N GLY A 30 9.75 5.59 -7.94
CA GLY A 30 8.64 6.51 -8.11
C GLY A 30 7.85 6.65 -6.83
N GLN A 31 8.02 7.78 -6.14
CA GLN A 31 7.15 8.27 -5.06
C GLN A 31 5.73 8.55 -5.59
N ARG A 32 5.04 7.52 -6.10
CA ARG A 32 3.67 7.66 -6.57
C ARG A 32 2.77 7.51 -5.34
N ARG A 33 2.13 8.61 -4.93
CA ARG A 33 1.07 8.58 -3.90
C ARG A 33 0.01 7.58 -4.35
N VAL A 34 -0.15 6.49 -3.60
CA VAL A 34 -1.13 5.44 -3.92
C VAL A 34 -2.42 5.76 -3.18
N GLN A 35 -3.52 5.95 -3.91
CA GLN A 35 -4.83 6.08 -3.30
C GLN A 35 -5.31 4.71 -2.83
N ARG A 36 -5.47 4.54 -1.52
CA ARG A 36 -6.04 3.34 -0.89
C ARG A 36 -7.14 3.75 0.06
N THR A 37 -8.27 3.05 0.00
CA THR A 37 -9.36 3.22 0.97
C THR A 37 -9.03 2.41 2.22
N ILE A 38 -9.07 3.07 3.37
CA ILE A 38 -8.91 2.45 4.68
C ILE A 38 -10.13 2.79 5.54
N ASN A 39 -10.57 1.81 6.34
CA ASN A 39 -11.68 1.99 7.25
C ASN A 39 -11.16 2.49 8.59
N PHE A 40 -11.83 3.50 9.15
CA PHE A 40 -11.55 4.02 10.47
C PHE A 40 -12.71 3.74 11.40
N ASP A 41 -12.38 3.54 12.69
CA ASP A 41 -13.36 3.81 13.73
C ASP A 41 -13.77 5.29 13.67
N ARG A 42 -15.08 5.55 13.83
CA ARG A 42 -15.64 6.89 13.69
C ARG A 42 -15.05 7.86 14.72
N GLY A 43 -14.91 7.44 15.97
CA GLY A 43 -14.35 8.27 17.04
C GLY A 43 -12.87 8.58 16.83
N VAL A 44 -12.11 7.64 16.25
CA VAL A 44 -10.72 7.89 15.83
C VAL A 44 -10.68 8.93 14.70
N LEU A 45 -11.52 8.78 13.68
CA LEU A 45 -11.55 9.70 12.54
C LEU A 45 -11.91 11.13 12.96
N ASP A 46 -12.93 11.29 13.81
CA ASP A 46 -13.38 12.60 14.27
C ASP A 46 -12.28 13.32 15.07
N ARG A 47 -11.58 12.60 15.96
CA ARG A 47 -10.43 13.15 16.71
C ARG A 47 -9.26 13.50 15.81
N ALA A 48 -8.94 12.65 14.83
CA ALA A 48 -7.84 12.91 13.91
C ALA A 48 -8.11 14.16 13.04
N ARG A 49 -9.36 14.35 12.60
CA ARG A 49 -9.78 15.57 11.88
C ARG A 49 -9.67 16.80 12.78
N ALA A 50 -10.19 16.74 14.01
CA ALA A 50 -10.08 17.83 14.96
C ALA A 50 -8.62 18.23 15.22
N ALA A 51 -7.74 17.25 15.41
CA ALA A 51 -6.31 17.48 15.58
C ALA A 51 -5.67 18.14 14.34
N ALA A 52 -5.95 17.62 13.14
CA ALA A 52 -5.42 18.19 11.90
C ALA A 52 -5.85 19.65 11.72
N THR A 53 -7.13 19.96 11.95
CA THR A 53 -7.66 21.33 11.85
C THR A 53 -7.03 22.25 12.90
N TYR A 54 -6.93 21.80 14.15
CA TYR A 54 -6.35 22.59 15.23
C TYR A 54 -4.87 22.91 14.94
N LEU A 55 -4.09 21.89 14.62
CA LEU A 55 -2.65 22.02 14.38
C LEU A 55 -2.36 22.86 13.14
N ALA A 56 -3.11 22.69 12.06
CA ALA A 56 -2.96 23.51 10.86
C ALA A 56 -3.23 25.00 11.12
N ALA A 57 -4.18 25.31 12.02
CA ALA A 57 -4.56 26.69 12.33
C ALA A 57 -3.68 27.35 13.40
N ARG A 58 -3.19 26.59 14.38
CA ARG A 58 -2.55 27.14 15.57
C ARG A 58 -1.08 26.80 15.72
N GLU A 59 -0.64 25.67 15.16
CA GLU A 59 0.72 25.16 15.32
C GLU A 59 1.34 24.78 13.97
N PRO A 60 1.66 25.75 13.10
CA PRO A 60 2.20 25.47 11.76
C PRO A 60 3.53 24.69 11.79
N ALA A 61 4.29 24.82 12.87
CA ALA A 61 5.54 24.11 13.10
C ALA A 61 5.37 22.60 13.36
N SER A 62 4.16 22.13 13.68
CA SER A 62 3.88 20.71 13.88
C SER A 62 4.07 19.86 12.62
N GLY A 63 4.10 20.49 11.44
CA GLY A 63 4.17 19.79 10.15
C GLY A 63 2.88 19.07 9.75
N VAL A 64 1.84 19.10 10.61
CA VAL A 64 0.54 18.47 10.35
C VAL A 64 -0.40 19.49 9.71
N ARG A 65 -0.77 19.27 8.45
CA ARG A 65 -1.71 20.14 7.72
C ARG A 65 -2.98 19.42 7.26
N SER A 66 -2.96 18.09 7.28
CA SER A 66 -4.04 17.26 6.80
C SER A 66 -4.11 15.94 7.57
N LEU A 67 -5.24 15.24 7.41
CA LEU A 67 -5.38 13.87 7.92
C LEU A 67 -4.33 12.93 7.31
N ALA A 68 -3.95 13.15 6.04
CA ALA A 68 -2.94 12.34 5.37
C ALA A 68 -1.57 12.47 6.04
N ASP A 69 -1.20 13.65 6.52
CA ASP A 69 0.07 13.86 7.24
C ASP A 69 0.09 13.07 8.54
N ILE A 70 -1.01 13.11 9.31
CA ILE A 70 -1.16 12.30 10.53
C ILE A 70 -1.01 10.81 10.22
N VAL A 71 -1.75 10.31 9.22
CA VAL A 71 -1.76 8.89 8.88
C VAL A 71 -0.40 8.42 8.37
N ASN A 72 0.22 9.18 7.45
CA ASN A 72 1.51 8.81 6.89
C ASN A 72 2.60 8.78 7.96
N LEU A 73 2.65 9.79 8.85
CA LEU A 73 3.62 9.84 9.94
C LEU A 73 3.40 8.70 10.94
N ALA A 74 2.16 8.43 11.32
CA ALA A 74 1.83 7.35 12.26
C ALA A 74 2.17 5.97 11.68
N VAL A 75 1.85 5.73 10.40
CA VAL A 75 2.19 4.47 9.72
C VAL A 75 3.70 4.31 9.61
N ALA A 76 4.43 5.35 9.19
CA ALA A 76 5.88 5.29 9.09
C ALA A 76 6.55 5.01 10.44
N ALA A 77 6.13 5.71 11.50
CA ALA A 77 6.63 5.48 12.85
C ALA A 77 6.36 4.04 13.32
N ARG A 78 5.14 3.53 13.09
CA ARG A 78 4.78 2.18 13.50
C ARG A 78 5.54 1.10 12.72
N VAL A 79 5.77 1.31 11.42
CA VAL A 79 6.58 0.39 10.61
C VAL A 79 8.02 0.36 11.12
N ALA A 80 8.62 1.53 11.40
CA ALA A 80 9.97 1.60 11.94
C ALA A 80 10.11 0.91 13.32
N GLU A 81 9.08 0.97 14.17
CA GLU A 81 9.03 0.18 15.41
C GLU A 81 9.00 -1.33 15.13
N LEU A 82 8.17 -1.77 14.18
CA LEU A 82 8.06 -3.19 13.82
C LEU A 82 9.35 -3.72 13.20
N GLU A 83 10.05 -2.92 12.39
CA GLU A 83 11.36 -3.25 11.83
C GLU A 83 12.40 -3.46 12.94
N LYS A 84 12.41 -2.60 13.96
CA LYS A 84 13.28 -2.78 15.13
C LYS A 84 12.95 -4.03 15.93
N LEU A 85 11.67 -4.32 16.12
CA LEU A 85 11.21 -5.45 16.95
C LEU A 85 11.38 -6.81 16.26
N TYR A 86 11.20 -6.87 14.95
CA TYR A 86 11.03 -8.13 14.23
C TYR A 86 11.99 -8.33 13.05
N ASN A 87 12.81 -7.33 12.72
CA ASN A 87 13.70 -7.40 11.55
C ASN A 87 15.07 -6.76 11.82
N ASP A 88 15.56 -6.82 13.07
CA ASP A 88 16.87 -6.28 13.49
C ASP A 88 17.07 -4.79 13.13
N GLY A 89 15.98 -4.01 13.07
CA GLY A 89 16.00 -2.62 12.65
C GLY A 89 16.20 -2.41 11.14
N LYS A 90 16.18 -3.48 10.34
CA LYS A 90 16.27 -3.41 8.88
C LYS A 90 14.87 -3.25 8.26
N PRO A 91 14.75 -2.62 7.08
CA PRO A 91 13.48 -2.54 6.38
C PRO A 91 12.93 -3.91 5.97
N PHE A 92 11.60 -4.07 6.02
CA PHE A 92 10.95 -5.27 5.48
C PHE A 92 11.06 -5.34 3.95
N ARG A 93 11.04 -6.55 3.40
CA ARG A 93 11.08 -6.76 1.95
C ARG A 93 9.81 -6.18 1.29
N PRO A 94 9.93 -5.36 0.23
CA PRO A 94 8.76 -4.77 -0.44
C PRO A 94 7.82 -5.83 -1.03
N VAL A 95 6.51 -5.63 -0.86
CA VAL A 95 5.46 -6.48 -1.43
C VAL A 95 4.56 -5.64 -2.33
N TYR A 96 4.30 -6.11 -3.55
CA TYR A 96 3.52 -5.34 -4.54
C TYR A 96 2.01 -5.39 -4.37
N ARG A 97 1.51 -6.47 -3.76
CA ARG A 97 0.10 -6.64 -3.48
C ARG A 97 -0.03 -7.38 -2.16
N MET A 98 -0.71 -6.74 -1.20
CA MET A 98 -1.16 -7.45 -0.02
C MET A 98 -2.18 -8.51 -0.43
N PRO A 99 -2.09 -9.74 0.08
CA PRO A 99 -3.18 -10.71 -0.05
C PRO A 99 -4.49 -10.04 0.40
N PRO A 100 -5.63 -10.35 -0.24
CA PRO A 100 -6.91 -9.86 0.25
C PRO A 100 -7.03 -10.26 1.72
N GLY A 101 -7.22 -9.26 2.59
CA GLY A 101 -7.42 -9.50 4.01
C GLY A 101 -8.53 -10.53 4.19
N ARG A 102 -8.38 -11.44 5.16
CA ARG A 102 -9.42 -12.43 5.47
C ARG A 102 -10.75 -11.67 5.60
N PRO A 103 -11.79 -12.01 4.81
CA PRO A 103 -13.07 -11.35 4.92
C PRO A 103 -13.55 -11.48 6.36
N SER A 104 -13.98 -10.36 6.95
CA SER A 104 -14.64 -10.36 8.25
C SER A 104 -15.78 -11.38 8.17
N ARG A 105 -15.67 -12.48 8.92
CA ARG A 105 -16.81 -13.38 9.13
C ARG A 105 -17.79 -12.58 9.98
N ASN A 106 -18.83 -12.05 9.34
CA ASN A 106 -20.07 -11.73 10.03
C ASN A 106 -20.69 -13.00 10.60
#